data_AF-A0A3N5P9L7-F1
#
_entry.id   AF-A0A3N5P9L7-F1
#
_cell.length_a   1.000
_cell.length_b   1.000
_cell.length_c   1.000
_cell.angle_alpha   90.00
_cell.angle_beta   90.00
_cell.angle_gamma   90.00
#
_symmetry.space_group_name_H-M   'P 1'
#
loop_
_entity.id
_entity.type
_entity.pdbx_description
1 polymer ?
#
loop_
_entity_poly.entity_id
_entity_poly.type
_entity_poly.pdbx_seq_one_letter_code
_entity_poly.pdbx_strand_id
1 'polypeptide(L)' 'MHEAFVEFALLLLTCALAGALFVRLRQPVLIAYIVVGIAVGPAVLGFVGEHEQIDLLAQVGVAVLLFVVGLKLDLHH' A
#
# COMPACT_ATOMS: atom_id res chain seq x y z
N MET A 1 13.71 16.19 1.24
CA MET A 1 13.41 15.85 -0.18
C MET A 1 14.03 14.51 -0.56
N HIS A 2 15.35 14.28 -0.40
CA HIS A 2 15.96 12.98 -0.71
C HIS A 2 15.53 11.86 0.25
N GLU A 3 15.47 12.14 1.56
CA GLU A 3 15.07 11.15 2.59
C GLU A 3 13.69 10.56 2.34
N ALA A 4 12.68 11.39 2.05
CA ALA A 4 11.32 10.91 1.75
C ALA A 4 11.30 9.95 0.55
N PHE A 5 12.02 10.25 -0.54
CA PHE A 5 12.07 9.36 -1.70
C PHE A 5 12.71 8.02 -1.37
N VAL A 6 13.75 8.02 -0.53
CA VAL A 6 14.42 6.78 -0.06
C VAL A 6 13.47 5.97 0.84
N GLU A 7 12.76 6.62 1.76
CA GLU A 7 11.74 5.99 2.61
C GLU A 7 10.63 5.34 1.77
N PHE A 8 10.10 6.05 0.78
CA PHE A 8 9.13 5.52 -0.18
C PHE A 8 9.67 4.32 -0.96
N ALA A 9 10.91 4.42 -1.47
CA ALA A 9 11.53 3.34 -2.21
C ALA A 9 11.72 2.09 -1.34
N LEU A 10 12.16 2.26 -0.08
CA LEU A 10 12.31 1.17 0.88
C LEU A 10 10.95 0.56 1.26
N LEU A 11 9.92 1.37 1.45
CA LEU A 11 8.55 0.90 1.70
C LEU A 11 8.04 0.06 0.53
N LEU A 12 8.16 0.55 -0.70
CA LEU A 12 7.73 -0.20 -1.88
C LEU A 12 8.53 -1.50 -2.06
N LEU A 13 9.84 -1.47 -1.81
CA LEU A 13 10.71 -2.64 -1.92
C LEU A 13 10.37 -3.69 -0.86
N THR A 14 10.17 -3.28 0.39
CA THR A 14 9.75 -4.20 1.48
C THR A 14 8.37 -4.80 1.21
N CYS A 15 7.40 -3.99 0.77
CA CYS A 15 6.09 -4.46 0.33
C CYS A 15 6.19 -5.46 -0.82
N ALA A 16 7.05 -5.21 -1.82
CA ALA A 16 7.23 -6.11 -2.95
C ALA A 16 7.84 -7.46 -2.54
N LEU A 17 8.88 -7.44 -1.69
CA LEU A 17 9.54 -8.66 -1.19
C LEU A 17 8.59 -9.49 -0.33
N ALA A 18 7.87 -8.85 0.59
CA ALA A 18 6.89 -9.53 1.43
C ALA A 18 5.69 -10.01 0.61
N GLY A 19 5.22 -9.24 -0.36
CA GLY A 19 4.19 -9.65 -1.32
C GLY A 19 4.61 -10.93 -2.05
N ALA A 20 5.84 -10.99 -2.58
CA ALA A 20 6.37 -12.19 -3.23
C ALA A 20 6.44 -13.39 -2.27
N LEU A 21 6.83 -13.17 -1.02
CA LEU A 21 6.85 -14.21 0.02
C LEU A 21 5.44 -14.73 0.33
N PHE A 22 4.46 -13.85 0.48
CA PHE A 22 3.06 -14.23 0.78
C PHE A 22 2.38 -14.93 -0.39
N VAL A 23 2.70 -14.54 -1.64
CA VAL A 23 2.26 -15.27 -2.84
C VAL A 23 2.77 -16.70 -2.82
N ARG A 24 4.03 -16.91 -2.43
CA ARG A 24 4.62 -18.25 -2.25
C ARG A 24 3.91 -19.05 -1.16
N LEU A 25 3.43 -18.37 -0.11
CA LEU A 25 2.64 -18.94 0.99
C LEU A 25 1.14 -19.12 0.65
N ARG A 26 0.73 -18.87 -0.60
CA ARG A 26 -0.67 -18.94 -1.08
C ARG A 26 -1.63 -17.99 -0.33
N GLN A 27 -1.12 -16.91 0.23
CA GLN A 27 -1.94 -15.88 0.86
C GLN A 27 -2.36 -14.82 -0.18
N PRO A 28 -3.59 -14.28 -0.10
CA PRO A 28 -3.98 -13.12 -0.90
C PRO A 28 -2.98 -11.97 -0.72
N VAL A 29 -2.52 -11.41 -1.83
CA VAL A 29 -1.50 -10.34 -1.87
C VAL A 29 -1.89 -9.13 -1.01
N LEU A 30 -3.20 -8.83 -0.95
CA LEU A 30 -3.74 -7.75 -0.13
C LEU A 30 -3.37 -7.89 1.35
N ILE A 31 -3.37 -9.12 1.89
CA ILE A 31 -3.03 -9.40 3.30
C ILE A 31 -1.55 -9.07 3.54
N ALA A 32 -0.68 -9.40 2.57
CA ALA A 32 0.74 -9.08 2.66
C ALA A 32 0.97 -7.58 2.79
N TYR A 33 0.29 -6.77 1.97
CA TYR A 33 0.41 -5.31 2.02
C TYR A 33 -0.07 -4.71 3.34
N ILE A 34 -1.16 -5.25 3.91
CA ILE A 34 -1.66 -4.82 5.23
C ILE A 34 -0.66 -5.16 6.33
N VAL A 35 -0.13 -6.39 6.34
CA VAL A 35 0.84 -6.83 7.36
C VAL A 35 2.12 -6.01 7.29
N VAL A 36 2.65 -5.76 6.08
CA VAL A 36 3.84 -4.92 5.92
C VAL A 36 3.56 -3.47 6.31
N GLY A 37 2.41 -2.91 5.93
CA GLY A 37 2.02 -1.56 6.32
C GLY A 37 1.92 -1.39 7.83
N ILE A 38 1.37 -2.38 8.54
CA ILE A 38 1.33 -2.38 10.02
C ILE A 38 2.75 -2.50 10.60
N ALA A 39 3.58 -3.39 10.05
CA ALA A 39 4.93 -3.63 10.55
C ALA A 39 5.85 -2.41 10.33
N VAL A 40 5.80 -1.79 9.15
CA VAL A 40 6.66 -0.65 8.77
C VAL A 40 6.08 0.68 9.27
N GLY A 41 4.78 0.72 9.56
CA GLY A 41 4.08 1.89 10.05
C GLY A 41 4.51 2.34 11.46
N PRO A 42 4.00 3.50 11.90
CA PRO A 42 4.36 4.12 13.18
C PRO A 42 4.01 3.27 14.39
N ALA A 43 3.04 2.37 14.26
CA ALA A 43 2.57 1.51 15.34
C ALA A 43 3.56 0.41 15.76
N VAL A 44 4.52 0.02 14.90
CA VAL A 44 5.44 -1.10 15.18
C VAL A 44 6.91 -0.68 15.05
N LEU A 45 7.35 -0.27 13.86
CA LEU A 45 8.77 0.06 13.64
C LEU A 45 9.06 1.57 13.59
N GLY A 46 8.05 2.43 13.35
CA GLY A 46 8.29 3.88 13.33
C GLY A 46 9.11 4.39 12.14
N PHE A 47 9.36 3.54 11.13
CA PHE A 47 10.18 3.90 9.96
C PHE A 47 9.50 4.91 9.03
N VAL A 48 8.17 4.98 9.08
CA VAL A 48 7.35 5.88 8.27
C VAL A 48 6.65 6.83 9.24
N GLY A 49 7.07 8.09 9.25
CA GLY A 49 6.48 9.14 10.09
C GLY A 49 5.14 9.65 9.54
N GLU A 50 4.62 10.70 10.19
CA GLU A 50 3.43 11.45 9.75
C GLU A 50 3.75 12.19 8.43
N HIS A 51 3.73 11.47 7.31
CA HIS A 51 3.99 12.03 6.00
C HIS A 51 2.67 12.33 5.29
N GLU A 52 2.26 13.60 5.31
CA GLU A 52 1.10 14.15 4.56
C GLU A 52 1.09 13.71 3.08
N GLN A 53 2.27 13.47 2.51
CA GLN A 53 2.46 12.99 1.13
C GLN A 53 1.96 11.54 0.93
N ILE A 54 2.10 10.66 1.92
CA ILE A 54 1.60 9.28 1.87
C ILE A 54 0.08 9.29 1.91
N ASP A 55 -0.52 10.13 2.76
CA ASP A 55 -1.96 10.24 2.90
C ASP A 55 -2.62 10.75 1.61
N LEU A 56 -2.03 11.77 0.98
CA LEU A 56 -2.49 12.26 -0.32
C LEU A 56 -2.43 11.15 -1.39
N LEU A 57 -1.33 10.39 -1.43
CA LEU A 57 -1.17 9.30 -2.40
C LEU A 57 -2.17 8.16 -2.14
N ALA A 58 -2.43 7.83 -0.87
CA ALA A 58 -3.41 6.83 -0.47
C ALA A 58 -4.83 7.25 -0.87
N GLN A 59 -5.18 8.53 -0.65
CA GLN A 59 -6.48 9.06 -1.04
C GLN A 59 -6.69 9.01 -2.56
N VAL A 60 -5.65 9.37 -3.34
CA VAL A 60 -5.69 9.25 -4.81
C VAL A 60 -5.83 7.79 -5.24
N GLY A 61 -5.08 6.88 -4.62
CA GLY A 61 -5.16 5.44 -4.91
C GLY A 61 -6.56 4.86 -4.66
N VAL A 62 -7.16 5.18 -3.50
CA VAL A 62 -8.53 4.76 -3.17
C VAL A 62 -9.54 5.37 -4.15
N ALA A 63 -9.42 6.65 -4.48
CA ALA A 63 -10.30 7.30 -5.46
C ALA A 63 -10.25 6.61 -6.83
N VAL A 64 -9.05 6.28 -7.32
CA VAL A 64 -8.87 5.54 -8.58
C VAL A 64 -9.44 4.12 -8.49
N LEU A 65 -9.22 3.41 -7.37
CA LEU A 65 -9.78 2.07 -7.17
C LEU A 65 -11.31 2.11 -7.18
N LEU A 66 -11.93 3.02 -6.44
CA LEU A 66 -13.39 3.18 -6.40
C LEU A 66 -13.94 3.62 -7.75
N PHE A 67 -13.22 4.45 -8.50
CA PHE A 67 -13.59 4.81 -9.86
C PHE A 67 -13.59 3.58 -10.79
N VAL A 68 -12.55 2.75 -10.75
CA VAL A 68 -12.48 1.50 -11.54
C VAL A 68 -13.56 0.52 -11.12
N VAL A 69 -13.83 0.38 -9.82
CA VAL A 69 -14.95 -0.42 -9.31
C VAL A 69 -16.25 0.11 -9.88
N GLY A 70 -16.46 1.43 -9.85
CA GLY A 70 -17.60 2.12 -10.47
C GLY A 70 -17.77 1.81 -11.96
N LEU A 71 -16.69 1.81 -12.73
CA LEU A 71 -16.70 1.46 -14.16
C LEU A 71 -17.02 -0.02 -14.42
N LYS A 72 -16.70 -0.91 -13.48
CA LYS A 72 -17.02 -2.34 -13.56
C LYS A 72 -18.41 -2.70 -13.03
N LEU A 73 -19.09 -1.77 -12.36
CA LEU A 73 -20.47 -1.95 -11.96
C LEU A 73 -21.34 -1.85 -13.21
N ASP A 74 -21.62 -2.99 -13.84
CA ASP A 74 -22.62 -3.09 -14.88
C ASP A 74 -23.99 -2.73 -14.28
N LEU A 75 -24.46 -1.53 -14.57
CA LEU A 75 -25.79 -1.05 -14.19
C LEU A 75 -26.82 -1.66 -15.16
N HIS A 76 -26.92 -2.99 -15.18
CA HIS A 76 -27.89 -3.69 -16.01
C HIS A 76 -29.25 -3.68 -15.29
N HIS A 77 -30.02 -2.64 -15.55
CA HIS A 77 -31.48 -2.61 -15.50
C HIS A 77 -31.97 -1.90 -16.77
#